data_AF-A0A367LZR4-F1
#
_entry.id   AF-A0A367LZR4-F1
#
_cell.length_a   1.000
_cell.length_b   1.000
_cell.length_c   1.000
_cell.angle_alpha   90.00
_cell.angle_beta   90.00
_cell.angle_gamma   90.00
#
_symmetry.space_group_name_H-M   'P 1'
#
loop_
_entity.id
_entity.type
_entity.pdbx_description
1 polymer ?
#
loop_
_entity_poly.entity_id
_entity_poly.type
_entity_poly.pdbx_seq_one_letter_code
_entity_poly.pdbx_strand_id
1 'polypeptide(L)' 'MFSRDLTLARYDAELFAAMEQEAQRQEEHIELIASENYTCLLYTS' A
#
# COMPACT_ATOMS: atom_id res chain seq x y z
N MET A 1 -13.48 16.11 16.13
CA MET A 1 -13.03 14.71 16.14
C MET A 1 -13.08 14.21 14.70
N PHE A 2 -12.02 13.58 14.20
CA PHE A 2 -12.00 13.05 12.82
C PHE A 2 -12.93 11.83 12.71
N SER A 3 -13.70 11.76 11.64
CA SER A 3 -14.61 10.64 11.40
C SER A 3 -13.80 9.38 11.07
N ARG A 4 -14.07 8.26 11.76
CA ARG A 4 -13.43 6.96 11.47
C ARG A 4 -13.77 6.42 10.08
N ASP A 5 -14.82 6.94 9.46
CA ASP A 5 -15.29 6.52 8.13
C ASP A 5 -14.61 7.28 6.98
N LEU A 6 -13.72 8.23 7.30
CA LEU A 6 -12.91 8.93 6.30
C LEU A 6 -11.77 8.01 5.86
N THR A 7 -11.91 7.43 4.68
CA THR A 7 -10.88 6.61 4.04
C THR A 7 -10.13 7.42 2.99
N LEU A 8 -8.90 7.00 2.67
CA LEU A 8 -8.11 7.64 1.62
C LEU A 8 -8.87 7.64 0.28
N ALA A 9 -9.51 6.53 -0.08
CA ALA A 9 -10.32 6.39 -1.29
C ALA A 9 -11.46 7.44 -1.41
N ARG A 10 -12.02 7.91 -0.29
CA ARG A 10 -13.10 8.92 -0.28
C ARG A 10 -12.57 10.34 -0.21
N TYR A 11 -11.38 10.53 0.34
CA TYR A 11 -10.74 11.83 0.48
C TYR A 11 -9.96 12.21 -0.80
N ASP A 12 -9.17 11.27 -1.31
CA ASP A 12 -8.32 11.39 -2.48
C ASP A 12 -8.29 10.06 -3.25
N ALA A 13 -9.19 9.95 -4.22
CA ALA A 13 -9.35 8.75 -5.02
C ALA A 13 -8.17 8.50 -5.98
N GLU A 14 -7.50 9.57 -6.43
CA GLU A 14 -6.36 9.45 -7.36
C GLU A 14 -5.14 8.89 -6.64
N LEU A 15 -4.82 9.43 -5.46
CA LEU A 15 -3.74 8.89 -4.64
C LEU A 15 -4.00 7.44 -4.24
N PHE A 16 -5.23 7.12 -3.86
CA PHE A 16 -5.61 5.75 -3.52
C PHE A 16 -5.43 4.80 -4.73
N ALA A 17 -5.86 5.20 -5.92
CA ALA A 17 -5.67 4.40 -7.13
C ALA A 17 -4.19 4.17 -7.47
N ALA A 18 -3.33 5.18 -7.24
CA ALA A 18 -1.89 5.04 -7.44
C ALA A 18 -1.25 4.07 -6.44
N MET A 19 -1.71 4.07 -5.18
CA MET A 19 -1.23 3.11 -4.16
C MET A 19 -1.61 1.67 -4.52
N GLU A 20 -2.83 1.44 -4.98
CA GLU A 20 -3.29 0.10 -5.41
C GLU A 20 -2.50 -0.40 -6.63
N GLN A 21 -2.19 0.48 -7.59
CA GLN A 21 -1.37 0.12 -8.75
C GLN A 21 0.06 -0.28 -8.37
N GLU A 22 0.67 0.40 -7.40
CA GLU A 22 2.02 0.03 -6.93
C GLU A 22 2.01 -1.31 -6.19
N ALA A 23 0.98 -1.58 -5.39
CA ALA A 23 0.80 -2.89 -4.76
C ALA A 23 0.70 -4.01 -5.81
N GLN A 24 -0.12 -3.80 -6.85
CA GLN A 24 -0.23 -4.75 -7.96
C GLN A 24 1.09 -4.92 -8.71
N ARG A 25 1.82 -3.84 -8.99
CA ARG A 25 3.13 -3.88 -9.67
C ARG A 25 4.13 -4.73 -8.89
N GLN A 26 4.18 -4.59 -7.57
CA GLN A 26 5.06 -5.37 -6.70
C GLN A 26 4.73 -6.87 -6.74
N GLU A 27 3.46 -7.24 -6.86
CA GLU A 27 3.05 -8.65 -6.99
C GLU A 27 3.36 -9.23 -8.37
N GLU A 28 3.18 -8.44 -9.43
CA GLU A 28 3.40 -8.88 -10.82
C GLU A 28 4.89 -8.92 -11.23
N HIS A 29 5.75 -8.19 -10.51
CA HIS A 29 7.17 -8.07 -10.84
C HIS A 29 8.05 -8.84 -9.85
N ILE A 30 8.98 -9.65 -10.37
CA ILE A 30 10.04 -10.26 -9.56
C ILE A 30 11.05 -9.16 -9.21
N GLU A 31 11.13 -8.81 -7.94
CA GLU A 31 12.06 -7.80 -7.46
C GLU A 31 13.45 -8.41 -7.23
N LEU A 32 14.45 -7.92 -7.99
CA LEU A 32 15.84 -8.42 -7.99
C LEU A 32 16.84 -7.35 -7.55
N ILE A 33 16.36 -6.17 -7.13
CA ILE A 33 17.19 -5.11 -6.61
C ILE A 33 17.73 -5.52 -5.23
N ALA A 34 19.05 -5.60 -5.10
CA ALA A 34 19.71 -6.15 -3.90
C ALA A 34 19.44 -5.35 -2.60
N SER A 35 19.04 -4.08 -2.73
CA SER A 35 18.70 -3.22 -1.58
C SER A 35 17.24 -3.32 -1.16
N GLU A 36 16.38 -3.97 -1.93
CA GLU A 36 14.94 -3.99 -1.72
C GLU A 36 14.46 -5.31 -1.10
N ASN A 37 13.40 -5.21 -0.30
CA ASN A 37 12.78 -6.36 0.36
C ASN A 37 11.33 -6.04 0.74
N TYR A 38 10.53 -7.07 0.95
CA TYR A 38 9.17 -6.97 1.47
C TYR A 38 9.18 -7.04 2.99
N THR A 39 8.69 -5.98 3.66
CA THR A 39 8.53 -6.01 5.11
C THR A 39 7.33 -6.87 5.50
N CYS A 40 7.47 -7.65 6.57
CA CYS A 40 6.36 -8.43 7.11
C CYS A 40 5.43 -7.55 7.95
N LEU A 41 4.13 -7.93 8.03
CA LEU A 41 3.25 -7.39 9.05
C LEU A 41 3.73 -7.84 10.43
N LEU A 42 3.94 -6.89 11.34
CA LEU A 42 4.25 -7.18 12.74
C LEU A 42 2.98 -7.71 13.42
N TYR A 43 2.91 -9.02 13.64
CA TYR A 43 1.93 -9.61 14.54
C TYR A 43 2.43 -9.45 15.99
N THR A 44 1.84 -8.51 16.72
CA THR A 44 1.94 -8.48 18.19
C THR A 44 0.79 -9.32 18.74
N SER A 45 1.11 -10.53 19.21
CA SER A 45 0.19 -11.38 19.99
C SER A 45 -0.20 -10.75 21.32
#